data_AF-A0A2W4NU46-F1
#
_entry.id   AF-A0A2W4NU46-F1
#
_cell.length_a   1.000
_cell.length_b   1.000
_cell.length_c   1.000
_cell.angle_alpha   90.00
_cell.angle_beta   90.00
_cell.angle_gamma   90.00
#
_symmetry.space_group_name_H-M   'P 1'
#
loop_
_entity.id
_entity.type
_entity.pdbx_description
1 polymer ?
#
loop_
_entity_poly.entity_id
_entity_poly.type
_entity_poly.pdbx_seq_one_letter_code
_entity_poly.pdbx_strand_id
1 'polypeptide(L)'
;MEDNVPPVNLPRYLKSGHFLQSTFENWESEFLQMTAYILLTVSLRQIGSSESKPIGKEESVDREPDPRREGAPWPVRKGGIAIALYKNSLSIAFALLFLASFALHLYGSHKDFNEEQSRKGRPGKTMAAYFSESRPWFESFQNWQSEFISVAAIVVLSIFLRQKGSPESKPVDTPNMETEG
;
A
#
# COMPACT_ATOMS: atom_id res chain seq x y z
N MET A 1 27.03 13.90 30.51
CA MET A 1 27.54 12.52 30.52
C MET A 1 26.98 11.88 29.28
N GLU A 2 27.76 11.84 28.20
CA GLU A 2 27.38 11.05 27.02
C GLU A 2 27.42 9.57 27.39
N ASP A 3 26.33 8.90 27.06
CA ASP A 3 25.93 7.58 27.51
C ASP A 3 26.96 6.49 27.13
N ASN A 4 27.59 5.88 28.14
CA ASN A 4 28.42 4.67 28.02
C ASN A 4 27.52 3.42 27.86
N VAL A 5 26.58 3.47 26.91
CA VAL A 5 25.62 2.38 26.67
C VAL A 5 26.24 1.42 25.66
N PRO A 6 26.35 0.12 25.99
CA PRO A 6 26.92 -0.86 25.09
C PRO A 6 26.11 -0.92 23.78
N PRO A 7 26.78 -1.06 22.62
CA PRO A 7 26.10 -1.10 21.32
C PRO A 7 25.08 -2.24 21.28
N VAL A 8 23.94 -1.97 20.66
CA VAL A 8 22.85 -2.94 20.50
C VAL A 8 23.29 -3.98 19.47
N ASN A 9 23.30 -5.27 19.86
CA ASN A 9 23.58 -6.35 18.91
C ASN A 9 22.40 -6.57 17.94
N LEU A 10 22.67 -7.21 16.80
CA LEU A 10 21.69 -7.37 15.73
C LEU A 10 20.39 -8.08 16.18
N PRO A 11 20.42 -9.22 16.90
CA PRO A 11 19.19 -9.88 17.35
C PRO A 11 18.33 -9.01 18.28
N ARG A 12 18.97 -8.15 19.07
CA ARG A 12 18.27 -7.19 19.93
C ARG A 12 17.70 -6.03 19.11
N TYR A 13 18.44 -5.55 18.10
CA TYR A 13 17.98 -4.49 17.21
C TYR A 13 16.73 -4.90 16.41
N LEU A 14 16.69 -6.12 15.86
CA LEU A 14 15.53 -6.64 15.11
C LEU A 14 14.24 -6.73 15.94
N LYS A 15 14.35 -6.70 17.27
CA LYS A 15 13.21 -6.70 18.19
C LYS A 15 12.96 -5.33 18.81
N SER A 16 13.75 -4.30 18.49
CA SER A 16 13.63 -2.95 19.04
C SER A 16 12.36 -2.24 18.57
N GLY A 17 11.92 -1.24 19.33
CA GLY A 17 10.82 -0.37 18.90
C GLY A 17 11.16 0.32 17.59
N HIS A 18 12.35 0.95 17.52
CA HIS A 18 12.88 1.61 16.33
C HIS A 18 12.79 0.73 15.06
N PHE A 19 13.34 -0.49 15.09
CA PHE A 19 13.33 -1.35 13.90
C PHE A 19 11.91 -1.70 13.45
N LEU A 20 11.03 -2.06 14.38
CA LEU A 20 9.64 -2.37 14.07
C LEU A 20 8.92 -1.14 13.52
N GLN A 21 9.08 0.02 14.17
CA GLN A 21 8.52 1.30 13.72
C GLN A 21 8.93 1.57 12.28
N SER A 22 10.24 1.66 11.99
CA SER A 22 10.71 2.07 10.66
C SER A 22 10.38 1.04 9.58
N THR A 23 10.40 -0.26 9.90
CA THR A 23 10.09 -1.29 8.90
C THR A 23 8.61 -1.26 8.52
N PHE A 24 7.74 -1.27 9.52
CA PHE A 24 6.30 -1.42 9.28
C PHE A 24 5.63 -0.11 8.85
N GLU A 25 6.21 1.03 9.20
CA GLU A 25 5.82 2.35 8.67
C GLU A 25 5.99 2.39 7.14
N ASN A 26 7.10 1.87 6.61
CA ASN A 26 7.32 1.73 5.16
C ASN A 26 6.42 0.66 4.53
N TRP A 27 6.24 -0.49 5.17
CA TRP A 27 5.38 -1.52 4.59
C TRP A 27 3.92 -1.11 4.56
N GLU A 28 3.48 -0.36 5.57
CA GLU A 28 2.14 0.21 5.60
C GLU A 28 1.89 1.13 4.40
N SER A 29 2.79 2.06 4.10
CA SER A 29 2.63 3.00 2.98
C SER A 29 2.60 2.26 1.64
N GLU A 30 3.50 1.30 1.42
CA GLU A 30 3.57 0.48 0.20
C GLU A 30 2.27 -0.31 -0.03
N PHE A 31 1.76 -1.00 0.99
CA PHE A 31 0.51 -1.77 0.85
C PHE A 31 -0.72 -0.88 0.67
N LEU A 32 -0.74 0.28 1.33
CA LEU A 32 -1.80 1.25 1.16
C LEU A 32 -1.78 1.86 -0.26
N GLN A 33 -0.60 2.23 -0.74
CA GLN A 33 -0.37 2.74 -2.09
C GLN A 33 -0.82 1.73 -3.14
N MET A 34 -0.43 0.45 -3.02
CA MET A 34 -0.87 -0.59 -3.96
C MET A 34 -2.39 -0.81 -3.93
N THR A 35 -3.00 -0.75 -2.74
CA THR A 35 -4.46 -0.80 -2.61
C THR A 35 -5.11 0.37 -3.34
N ALA A 36 -4.62 1.59 -3.12
CA ALA A 36 -5.12 2.79 -3.77
C ALA A 36 -4.91 2.76 -5.28
N TYR A 37 -3.75 2.28 -5.76
CA TYR A 37 -3.45 2.11 -7.17
C TYR A 37 -4.46 1.19 -7.86
N ILE A 38 -4.73 0.01 -7.28
CA ILE A 38 -5.74 -0.94 -7.80
C ILE A 38 -7.13 -0.30 -7.85
N LEU A 39 -7.55 0.42 -6.81
CA LEU A 39 -8.86 1.07 -6.78
C LEU A 39 -8.95 2.25 -7.76
N LEU A 40 -7.90 3.05 -7.85
CA LEU A 40 -7.82 4.19 -8.75
C LEU A 40 -7.86 3.74 -10.20
N THR A 41 -7.06 2.75 -10.61
CA THR A 41 -7.06 2.21 -11.98
C THR A 41 -8.42 1.61 -12.37
N VAL A 42 -9.14 1.00 -11.43
CA VAL A 42 -10.54 0.56 -11.67
C VAL A 42 -11.50 1.74 -11.86
N SER A 43 -11.28 2.87 -11.19
CA SER A 43 -12.16 4.06 -11.23
C SER A 43 -11.80 5.09 -12.31
N LEU A 44 -10.53 5.18 -12.70
CA LEU A 44 -9.97 6.15 -13.66
C LEU A 44 -10.23 5.77 -15.13
N ARG A 45 -11.15 4.83 -15.39
CA ARG A 45 -11.65 4.45 -16.73
C ARG A 45 -12.05 5.63 -17.63
N GLN A 46 -12.15 6.83 -17.09
CA GLN A 46 -12.69 8.02 -17.76
C GLN A 46 -11.63 9.07 -18.15
N ILE A 47 -10.35 8.93 -17.76
CA ILE A 47 -9.40 10.07 -17.78
C ILE A 47 -8.14 9.84 -18.66
N GLY A 48 -8.14 8.89 -19.59
CA GLY A 48 -7.06 8.84 -20.60
C GLY A 48 -5.67 8.49 -20.04
N SER A 49 -5.57 7.97 -18.81
CA SER A 49 -4.31 7.49 -18.24
C SER A 49 -3.87 6.22 -18.97
N SER A 50 -2.56 5.99 -19.12
CA SER A 50 -2.00 4.73 -19.64
C SER A 50 -2.46 3.52 -18.82
N GLU A 51 -2.73 3.73 -17.53
CA GLU A 51 -3.19 2.70 -16.59
C GLU A 51 -4.71 2.52 -16.57
N SER A 52 -5.45 3.21 -17.46
CA SER A 52 -6.91 3.17 -17.49
C SER A 52 -7.44 2.44 -18.73
N LYS A 53 -8.45 1.60 -18.50
CA LYS A 53 -9.11 0.79 -19.55
C LYS A 53 -9.84 1.65 -20.59
N PRO A 54 -9.96 1.19 -21.85
CA PRO A 54 -10.83 1.81 -22.84
C PRO A 54 -12.30 1.75 -22.46
N ILE A 55 -13.00 2.86 -22.65
CA ILE A 55 -14.45 2.90 -22.48
C ILE A 55 -15.11 2.11 -23.62
N GLY A 56 -15.97 1.14 -23.27
CA GLY A 56 -16.87 0.46 -24.22
C GLY A 56 -16.27 -0.74 -24.95
N LYS A 57 -15.06 -1.20 -24.59
CA LYS A 57 -14.50 -2.46 -25.07
C LYS A 57 -14.56 -3.51 -23.96
N GLU A 58 -15.03 -4.72 -24.27
CA GLU A 58 -14.94 -5.86 -23.36
C GLU A 58 -13.50 -6.38 -23.32
N GLU A 59 -12.87 -6.32 -22.14
CA GLU A 59 -11.56 -6.89 -21.92
C GLU A 59 -11.64 -8.30 -21.30
N SER A 60 -10.61 -9.11 -21.56
CA SER A 60 -10.50 -10.47 -21.01
C SER A 60 -10.56 -10.54 -19.47
N VAL A 61 -10.16 -9.45 -18.79
CA VAL A 61 -10.15 -9.32 -17.33
C VAL A 61 -11.54 -9.03 -16.73
N ASP A 62 -12.49 -8.51 -17.51
CA ASP A 62 -13.87 -8.24 -17.06
C ASP A 62 -14.82 -9.43 -17.31
N ARG A 63 -14.29 -10.52 -17.87
CA ARG A 63 -15.05 -11.73 -18.19
C ARG A 63 -15.67 -12.34 -16.94
N GLU A 64 -16.96 -12.66 -16.99
CA GLU A 64 -17.59 -13.42 -15.91
C GLU A 64 -16.95 -14.80 -15.74
N PRO A 65 -16.76 -15.28 -14.49
CA PRO A 65 -16.20 -16.59 -14.25
C PRO A 65 -17.11 -17.69 -14.80
N ASP A 66 -16.51 -18.68 -15.45
CA ASP A 66 -17.21 -19.85 -15.98
C ASP A 66 -16.70 -21.11 -15.25
N PRO A 67 -17.54 -21.79 -14.45
CA PRO A 67 -17.15 -23.02 -13.75
C PRO A 67 -16.86 -24.19 -14.69
N ARG A 68 -17.29 -24.12 -15.96
CA ARG A 68 -17.10 -25.17 -16.98
C ARG A 68 -15.81 -25.00 -17.77
N ARG A 69 -15.10 -23.88 -17.61
CA ARG A 69 -13.82 -23.65 -18.29
C ARG A 69 -12.78 -24.66 -17.79
N GLU A 70 -12.01 -25.19 -18.73
CA GLU A 70 -10.89 -26.06 -18.39
C GLU A 70 -9.91 -25.35 -17.44
N GLY A 71 -9.52 -26.02 -16.36
CA GLY A 71 -8.64 -25.44 -15.34
C GLY A 71 -9.29 -24.41 -14.42
N ALA A 72 -10.62 -24.19 -14.47
CA ALA A 72 -11.29 -23.24 -13.57
C ALA A 72 -10.93 -23.51 -12.09
N PRO A 73 -10.51 -22.51 -11.30
CA PRO A 73 -10.17 -22.71 -9.89
C PRO A 73 -11.36 -23.23 -9.06
N TRP A 74 -11.08 -23.94 -7.96
CA TRP A 74 -12.13 -24.47 -7.07
C TRP A 74 -13.14 -23.41 -6.59
N PRO A 75 -12.74 -22.16 -6.21
CA PRO A 75 -13.71 -21.15 -5.81
C PRO A 75 -14.74 -20.84 -6.90
N VAL A 76 -14.31 -20.84 -8.17
CA VAL A 76 -15.16 -20.61 -9.33
C VAL A 76 -16.13 -21.78 -9.54
N ARG A 77 -15.66 -23.03 -9.39
CA ARG A 77 -16.52 -24.23 -9.52
C ARG A 77 -17.54 -24.36 -8.40
N LYS A 78 -17.16 -24.00 -7.17
CA LYS A 78 -18.04 -24.09 -6.00
C LYS A 78 -19.13 -23.01 -5.99
N GLY A 79 -18.83 -21.80 -6.45
CA GLY A 79 -19.75 -20.67 -6.41
C GLY A 79 -20.02 -20.15 -5.00
N GLY A 80 -21.07 -19.33 -4.86
CA GLY A 80 -21.49 -18.72 -3.59
C GLY A 80 -20.44 -17.79 -2.98
N ILE A 81 -20.20 -17.90 -1.67
CA ILE A 81 -19.25 -17.04 -0.95
C ILE A 81 -17.80 -17.26 -1.41
N ALA A 82 -17.46 -18.48 -1.83
CA ALA A 82 -16.09 -18.80 -2.26
C ALA A 82 -15.67 -17.96 -3.47
N ILE A 83 -16.53 -17.84 -4.48
CA ILE A 83 -16.25 -17.00 -5.64
C ILE A 83 -16.32 -15.50 -5.32
N ALA A 84 -17.20 -15.09 -4.40
CA ALA A 84 -17.30 -13.70 -3.96
C ALA A 84 -16.00 -13.21 -3.29
N LEU A 85 -15.42 -14.04 -2.40
CA LEU A 85 -14.11 -13.75 -1.79
C LEU A 85 -12.99 -13.83 -2.82
N TYR A 86 -13.02 -14.83 -3.70
CA TYR A 86 -11.97 -15.02 -4.71
C TYR A 86 -11.91 -13.88 -5.73
N LYS A 87 -13.06 -13.34 -6.16
CA LYS A 87 -13.12 -12.17 -7.06
C LYS A 87 -12.46 -10.92 -6.46
N ASN A 88 -12.36 -10.84 -5.13
CA ASN A 88 -11.80 -9.69 -4.41
C ASN A 88 -10.52 -10.04 -3.64
N SER A 89 -9.94 -11.22 -3.84
CA SER A 89 -8.90 -11.73 -2.94
C SER A 89 -7.62 -10.91 -2.97
N LEU A 90 -7.30 -10.31 -4.12
CA LEU A 90 -6.12 -9.44 -4.25
C LEU A 90 -6.26 -8.18 -3.38
N SER A 91 -7.37 -7.45 -3.54
CA SER A 91 -7.66 -6.26 -2.73
C SER A 91 -7.79 -6.60 -1.25
N ILE A 92 -8.42 -7.73 -0.91
CA ILE A 92 -8.50 -8.22 0.47
C ILE A 92 -7.10 -8.50 1.03
N ALA A 93 -6.23 -9.17 0.27
CA ALA A 93 -4.87 -9.48 0.72
C ALA A 93 -4.06 -8.21 1.01
N PHE A 94 -4.07 -7.22 0.10
CA PHE A 94 -3.39 -5.94 0.32
C PHE A 94 -3.98 -5.15 1.49
N ALA A 95 -5.31 -5.14 1.65
CA ALA A 95 -5.95 -4.50 2.81
C ALA A 95 -5.55 -5.15 4.13
N LEU A 96 -5.48 -6.49 4.18
CA LEU A 96 -5.03 -7.22 5.37
C LEU A 96 -3.54 -6.98 5.67
N LEU A 97 -2.69 -6.93 4.64
CA LEU A 97 -1.27 -6.60 4.77
C LEU A 97 -1.09 -5.17 5.30
N PHE A 98 -1.84 -4.21 4.77
CA PHE A 98 -1.87 -2.84 5.28
C PHE A 98 -2.27 -2.80 6.76
N LEU A 99 -3.38 -3.43 7.14
CA LEU A 99 -3.86 -3.42 8.53
C LEU A 99 -2.85 -4.10 9.48
N ALA A 100 -2.22 -5.18 9.05
CA ALA A 100 -1.18 -5.85 9.82
C ALA A 100 0.06 -4.97 9.99
N SER A 101 0.54 -4.33 8.91
CA SER A 101 1.67 -3.40 8.95
C SER A 101 1.36 -2.19 9.82
N PHE A 102 0.19 -1.55 9.66
CA PHE A 102 -0.26 -0.41 10.48
C PHE A 102 -0.26 -0.77 11.98
N ALA A 103 -0.80 -1.94 12.34
CA ALA A 103 -0.80 -2.39 13.73
C ALA A 103 0.61 -2.62 14.28
N LEU A 104 1.51 -3.19 13.47
CA LEU A 104 2.91 -3.44 13.84
C LEU A 104 3.74 -2.16 13.90
N HIS A 105 3.47 -1.20 13.01
CA HIS A 105 4.03 0.15 13.04
C HIS A 105 3.63 0.85 14.33
N LEU A 106 2.33 0.94 14.62
CA LEU A 106 1.83 1.58 15.84
C LEU A 106 2.44 0.94 17.09
N TYR A 107 2.56 -0.39 17.11
CA TYR A 107 3.21 -1.12 18.19
C TYR A 107 4.72 -0.80 18.31
N GLY A 108 5.45 -0.82 17.20
CA GLY A 108 6.87 -0.47 17.16
C GLY A 108 7.12 0.98 17.60
N SER A 109 6.31 1.90 17.10
CA SER A 109 6.34 3.33 17.40
C SER A 109 6.06 3.59 18.89
N HIS A 110 5.02 2.93 19.45
CA HIS A 110 4.70 3.00 20.88
C HIS A 110 5.84 2.47 21.76
N LYS A 111 6.44 1.36 21.36
CA LYS A 111 7.57 0.76 22.05
C LYS A 111 8.79 1.68 22.03
N ASP A 112 9.13 2.22 20.88
CA ASP A 112 10.26 3.15 20.72
C ASP A 112 10.07 4.41 21.57
N PHE A 113 8.86 4.99 21.53
CA PHE A 113 8.50 6.13 22.35
C PHE A 113 8.69 5.86 23.84
N ASN A 114 8.24 4.71 24.34
CA ASN A 114 8.38 4.34 25.75
C ASN A 114 9.82 4.05 26.15
N GLU A 115 10.63 3.45 25.27
CA GLU A 115 12.07 3.28 25.47
C GLU A 115 12.75 4.66 25.61
N GLU A 116 12.38 5.63 24.78
CA GLU A 116 12.87 7.01 24.86
C GLU A 116 12.42 7.73 26.14
N GLN A 117 11.15 7.61 26.54
CA GLN A 117 10.67 8.19 27.81
C GLN A 117 11.43 7.61 29.00
N SER A 118 11.65 6.29 29.02
CA SER A 118 12.40 5.62 30.08
C SER A 118 13.84 6.16 30.18
N ARG A 119 14.52 6.39 29.05
CA ARG A 119 15.86 7.01 29.03
C ARG A 119 15.85 8.44 29.57
N LYS A 120 14.75 9.17 29.38
CA LYS A 120 14.55 10.53 29.89
C LYS A 120 14.05 10.57 31.35
N GLY A 121 13.89 9.41 32.01
CA GLY A 121 13.32 9.32 33.36
C GLY A 121 11.84 9.73 33.45
N ARG A 122 11.11 9.66 32.33
CA ARG A 122 9.69 10.02 32.22
C ARG A 122 8.82 8.78 32.18
N PRO A 123 7.56 8.85 32.65
CA PRO A 123 6.62 7.75 32.52
C PRO A 123 6.30 7.49 31.04
N GLY A 124 6.24 6.22 30.66
CA GLY A 124 5.72 5.80 29.36
C GLY A 124 4.21 6.03 29.26
N LYS A 125 3.69 5.98 28.03
CA LYS A 125 2.25 6.02 27.75
C LYS A 125 1.71 4.61 27.54
N THR A 126 0.41 4.41 27.78
CA THR A 126 -0.29 3.21 27.32
C THR A 126 -0.53 3.29 25.81
N MET A 127 -0.83 2.16 25.14
CA MET A 127 -1.13 2.16 23.70
C MET A 127 -2.30 3.10 23.36
N ALA A 128 -3.36 3.08 24.17
CA ALA A 128 -4.53 3.93 23.97
C ALA A 128 -4.20 5.44 24.09
N ALA A 129 -3.36 5.81 25.07
CA ALA A 129 -2.90 7.18 25.20
C ALA A 129 -1.96 7.57 24.05
N TYR A 130 -1.08 6.66 23.63
CA TYR A 130 -0.13 6.89 22.53
C TYR A 130 -0.81 7.09 21.18
N PHE A 131 -1.91 6.37 20.91
CA PHE A 131 -2.68 6.53 19.66
C PHE A 131 -3.22 7.96 19.46
N SER A 132 -3.42 8.72 20.54
CA SER A 132 -3.87 10.12 20.48
C SER A 132 -2.71 11.12 20.32
N GLU A 133 -1.45 10.66 20.35
CA GLU A 133 -0.27 11.49 20.14
C GLU A 133 -0.07 11.79 18.66
N SER A 134 0.58 12.92 18.35
CA SER A 134 0.86 13.28 16.96
C SER A 134 1.91 12.39 16.29
N ARG A 135 2.80 11.74 17.06
CA ARG A 135 3.95 10.99 16.55
C ARG A 135 3.60 9.85 15.58
N PRO A 136 2.77 8.85 15.95
CA PRO A 136 2.45 7.74 15.02
C PRO A 136 1.76 8.25 13.74
N TRP A 137 0.91 9.27 13.86
CA TRP A 137 0.26 9.88 12.69
C TRP A 137 1.22 10.67 11.81
N PHE A 138 2.16 11.39 12.41
CA PHE A 138 3.20 12.09 11.65
C PHE A 138 4.06 11.10 10.86
N GLU A 139 4.45 9.99 11.49
CA GLU A 139 5.19 8.90 10.84
C GLU A 139 4.40 8.35 9.63
N SER A 140 3.14 7.94 9.80
CA SER A 140 2.32 7.44 8.68
C SER A 140 2.06 8.51 7.61
N PHE A 141 1.62 9.71 8.00
CA PHE A 141 1.22 10.76 7.04
C PHE A 141 2.39 11.30 6.22
N GLN A 142 3.60 11.34 6.77
CA GLN A 142 4.77 11.79 6.02
C GLN A 142 5.11 10.82 4.88
N ASN A 143 4.95 9.52 5.10
CA ASN A 143 5.24 8.51 4.09
C ASN A 143 4.09 8.35 3.08
N TRP A 144 2.85 8.39 3.58
CA TRP A 144 1.68 8.45 2.72
C TRP A 144 1.80 9.66 1.77
N GLN A 145 2.20 10.82 2.27
CA GLN A 145 2.37 12.01 1.46
C GLN A 145 3.35 11.79 0.31
N SER A 146 4.53 11.18 0.52
CA SER A 146 5.47 10.90 -0.56
C SER A 146 4.94 9.87 -1.57
N GLU A 147 4.38 8.77 -1.08
CA GLU A 147 3.93 7.68 -1.97
C GLU A 147 2.70 8.06 -2.79
N PHE A 148 1.71 8.72 -2.17
CA PHE A 148 0.52 9.17 -2.89
C PHE A 148 0.82 10.29 -3.89
N ILE A 149 1.74 11.20 -3.57
CA ILE A 149 2.18 12.21 -4.55
C ILE A 149 2.85 11.53 -5.74
N SER A 150 3.68 10.51 -5.50
CA SER A 150 4.38 9.78 -6.56
C SER A 150 3.39 9.03 -7.48
N VAL A 151 2.41 8.34 -6.91
CA VAL A 151 1.34 7.67 -7.68
C VAL A 151 0.48 8.68 -8.44
N ALA A 152 0.05 9.76 -7.80
CA ALA A 152 -0.72 10.80 -8.48
C ALA A 152 0.08 11.45 -9.61
N ALA A 153 1.37 11.69 -9.40
CA ALA A 153 2.26 12.25 -10.41
C ALA A 153 2.38 11.31 -11.60
N ILE A 154 2.66 10.03 -11.42
CA ILE A 154 2.80 9.12 -12.58
C ILE A 154 1.48 8.98 -13.34
N VAL A 155 0.34 8.85 -12.64
CA VAL A 155 -0.99 8.73 -13.25
C VAL A 155 -1.37 9.97 -14.07
N VAL A 156 -1.09 11.17 -13.56
CA VAL A 156 -1.43 12.43 -14.24
C VAL A 156 -0.41 12.77 -15.33
N LEU A 157 0.88 12.61 -15.06
CA LEU A 157 1.94 12.94 -16.02
C LEU A 157 1.93 11.98 -17.21
N SER A 158 1.58 10.70 -17.03
CA SER A 158 1.49 9.74 -18.15
C SER A 158 0.42 10.10 -19.19
N ILE A 159 -0.55 10.95 -18.83
CA ILE A 159 -1.52 11.50 -19.79
C ILE A 159 -0.82 12.39 -20.82
N PHE A 160 0.14 13.23 -20.39
CA PHE A 160 0.72 14.29 -21.21
C PHE A 160 2.14 14.02 -21.69
N LEU A 161 2.92 13.28 -20.90
CA LEU A 161 4.31 12.96 -21.20
C LEU A 161 4.42 11.61 -21.92
N ARG A 162 5.53 11.41 -22.64
CA ARG A 162 5.80 10.18 -23.40
C ARG A 162 7.21 9.70 -23.12
N GLN A 163 7.34 8.42 -22.78
CA GLN A 163 8.60 7.72 -22.60
C GLN A 163 8.60 6.44 -23.47
N LYS A 164 9.33 6.47 -24.59
CA LYS A 164 9.36 5.35 -25.55
C LYS A 164 9.86 4.08 -24.86
N GLY A 165 9.03 3.03 -24.88
CA GLY A 165 9.36 1.70 -24.35
C GLY A 165 9.07 1.50 -22.86
N SER A 166 8.44 2.46 -22.18
CA SER A 166 7.94 2.31 -20.80
C SER A 166 6.49 1.83 -20.82
N PRO A 167 6.12 0.80 -20.03
CA PRO A 167 4.73 0.36 -19.91
C PRO A 167 3.83 1.40 -19.21
N GLU A 168 4.42 2.30 -18.44
CA GLU A 168 3.72 3.39 -17.74
C GLU A 168 3.45 4.61 -18.66
N SER A 169 3.78 4.52 -19.95
CA SER A 169 3.64 5.60 -20.93
C SER A 169 2.95 5.10 -22.19
N LYS A 170 2.12 5.97 -22.76
CA LYS A 170 1.53 5.75 -24.07
C LYS A 170 2.55 5.76 -25.22
N PRO A 171 2.25 5.16 -26.39
CA PRO A 171 2.99 5.40 -27.61
C PRO A 171 3.05 6.90 -27.94
N VAL A 172 4.17 7.28 -28.54
CA VAL A 172 4.52 8.71 -28.75
C VAL A 172 3.54 9.40 -29.70
N ASP A 173 2.86 8.64 -30.56
CA ASP A 173 1.86 9.08 -31.52
C ASP A 173 0.40 9.02 -31.00
N THR A 174 0.18 8.53 -29.78
CA THR A 174 -1.17 8.44 -29.19
C THR A 174 -1.62 9.77 -28.58
N PRO A 175 -2.85 10.25 -28.88
CA PRO A 175 -3.45 11.43 -28.26
C PRO A 175 -3.56 11.38 -26.72
N ASN A 176 -3.54 12.55 -26.07
CA ASN A 176 -3.57 12.65 -24.60
C ASN A 176 -4.87 12.11 -23.97
N MET A 177 -6.01 12.24 -24.63
CA MET A 177 -7.30 11.78 -24.08
C MET A 177 -7.64 10.34 -24.47
N GLU A 178 -6.80 9.68 -25.26
CA GLU A 178 -6.99 8.29 -25.64
C GLU A 178 -6.45 7.37 -24.53
N THR A 179 -7.29 6.43 -24.08
CA THR A 179 -6.92 5.34 -23.18
C THR A 179 -6.42 4.16 -24.01
N GLU A 180 -5.25 3.62 -23.67
CA GLU A 180 -4.76 2.39 -24.28
C GLU A 180 -5.61 1.19 -23.87
N GLY A 181 -5.66 0.17 -24.75
CA GLY A 181 -6.40 -1.06 -24.55
C GLY A 181 -5.57 -2.30 -24.80
#